data_AF-I4W7X2-F1
#
_entry.id   AF-I4W7X2-F1
#
_cell.length_a   1.000
_cell.length_b   1.000
_cell.length_c   1.000
_cell.angle_alpha   90.00
_cell.angle_beta   90.00
_cell.angle_gamma   90.00
#
_symmetry.space_group_name_H-M   'P 1'
#
loop_
_entity.id
_entity.type
_entity.pdbx_description
1 polymer ?
#
loop_
_entity_poly.entity_id
_entity_poly.type
_entity_poly.pdbx_seq_one_letter_code
_entity_poly.pdbx_strand_id
1 'polypeptide(L)'
;MSRVAKHAEIPLDARAFGLLCLTVAVVLALHAPHLPWWLSAVLAPVLAWRWWQRHQHPGRVPVWLKLPLLGALALAIIVYYGSLFGRAPGTALAVGLLVLKMLESERQRDARVGVGFACFALMTALLFDQGMVVTAVVVLGLLPALATLRALEPAQPRSRGLPRELLPGLGLLGVALPLALLAFVFVPRLSSPLWGAPNAHEERTGLSDRMTPAGFTQLLTDDRPAMRVSFDGPPPPPDLRYFRAYVMAYYDGTSWQYHDVANQHPATIEVARSIHYRISLEPSHQRVLPTLDVPVDVPAGAHMRRDHVVMADKPVNDPLSYSGTSATRYHLEPQLGAHHQRWLQLPDGFNPRTLALGQAWRQRYGSDDAAIVQAALSLFHDGGFRYTLAPAPLGRNAMDDFLFDTREVSASTIRPHSPC
;
A
#
# COMPACT_ATOMS: atom_id res chain seq x y z
N MET A 1 31.71 41.12 -39.64
CA MET A 1 31.91 40.02 -38.66
C MET A 1 31.74 40.60 -37.26
N SER A 2 30.50 40.59 -36.75
CA SER A 2 30.15 41.11 -35.42
C SER A 2 30.66 40.14 -34.34
N ARG A 3 31.57 40.61 -33.47
CA ARG A 3 32.00 39.87 -32.28
C ARG A 3 30.81 39.81 -31.32
N VAL A 4 30.19 38.65 -31.21
CA VAL A 4 29.25 38.32 -30.14
C VAL A 4 29.99 38.52 -28.81
N ALA A 5 29.62 39.57 -28.07
CA ALA A 5 30.08 39.78 -26.72
C ALA A 5 29.66 38.57 -25.87
N LYS A 6 30.64 37.79 -25.40
CA LYS A 6 30.40 36.81 -24.33
C LYS A 6 29.88 37.58 -23.14
N HIS A 7 28.60 37.40 -22.82
CA HIS A 7 28.00 37.94 -21.60
C HIS A 7 28.86 37.45 -20.43
N ALA A 8 29.50 38.37 -19.71
CA ALA A 8 30.27 38.04 -18.53
C ALA A 8 29.30 37.47 -17.48
N GLU A 9 29.36 36.16 -17.25
CA GLU A 9 28.45 35.48 -16.32
C GLU A 9 28.78 35.90 -14.88
N ILE A 10 27.78 36.42 -14.16
CA ILE A 10 27.94 36.94 -12.80
C ILE A 10 28.22 35.77 -11.84
N PRO A 11 29.29 35.84 -11.02
CA PRO A 11 29.60 34.81 -10.04
C PRO A 11 28.50 34.73 -8.97
N LEU A 12 28.27 33.52 -8.45
CA LEU A 12 27.27 33.29 -7.42
C LEU A 12 27.74 33.80 -6.05
N ASP A 13 26.96 34.70 -5.45
CA ASP A 13 27.19 35.22 -4.11
C ASP A 13 27.07 34.12 -3.04
N ALA A 14 27.90 34.19 -1.99
CA ALA A 14 27.94 33.20 -0.91
C ALA A 14 26.60 33.12 -0.15
N ARG A 15 25.88 34.25 -0.04
CA ARG A 15 24.54 34.31 0.54
C ARG A 15 23.52 33.50 -0.25
N ALA A 16 23.43 33.75 -1.56
CA ALA A 16 22.51 33.04 -2.45
C ALA A 16 22.83 31.54 -2.45
N PHE A 17 24.12 31.19 -2.43
CA PHE A 17 24.55 29.80 -2.26
C PHE A 17 24.11 29.19 -0.92
N GLY A 18 24.23 29.92 0.19
CA GLY A 18 23.78 29.45 1.50
C GLY A 18 22.28 29.18 1.57
N LEU A 19 21.46 30.05 0.97
CA LEU A 19 20.00 29.84 0.87
C LEU A 19 19.65 28.62 0.00
N LEU A 20 20.41 28.39 -1.07
CA LEU A 20 20.25 27.20 -1.89
C LEU A 20 20.62 25.94 -1.11
N CYS A 21 21.74 25.95 -0.38
CA CYS A 21 22.14 24.85 0.50
C CYS A 21 21.08 24.56 1.57
N LEU A 22 20.45 25.60 2.13
CA LEU A 22 19.35 25.43 3.07
C LEU A 22 18.15 24.71 2.43
N THR A 23 17.80 25.06 1.18
CA THR A 23 16.75 24.36 0.43
C THR A 23 17.11 22.89 0.22
N VAL A 24 18.34 22.59 -0.20
CA VAL A 24 18.82 21.21 -0.42
C VAL A 24 18.89 20.43 0.90
N ALA A 25 19.20 21.09 2.02
CA ALA A 25 19.17 20.46 3.33
C ALA A 25 17.74 20.07 3.75
N VAL A 26 16.74 20.92 3.47
CA VAL A 26 15.32 20.58 3.70
C VAL A 26 14.91 19.40 2.82
N VAL A 27 15.30 19.40 1.53
CA VAL A 27 15.06 18.24 0.64
C VAL A 27 15.65 16.97 1.23
N LEU A 28 16.92 17.01 1.66
CA LEU A 28 17.59 15.84 2.22
C LEU A 28 16.92 15.36 3.51
N ALA A 29 16.55 16.28 4.42
CA ALA A 29 15.86 15.95 5.67
C ALA A 29 14.50 15.31 5.41
N LEU A 30 13.74 15.82 4.44
CA LEU A 30 12.43 15.31 4.09
C LEU A 30 12.49 13.91 3.48
N HIS A 31 13.55 13.60 2.74
CA HIS A 31 13.75 12.28 2.14
C HIS A 31 14.52 11.31 3.04
N ALA A 32 15.18 11.78 4.09
CA ALA A 32 16.01 10.95 4.96
C ALA A 32 15.30 9.70 5.52
N PRO A 33 14.00 9.72 5.89
CA PRO A 33 13.27 8.52 6.31
C PRO A 33 13.05 7.49 5.21
N HIS A 34 13.11 7.91 3.94
CA HIS A 34 12.84 7.07 2.76
C HIS A 34 14.12 6.65 2.02
N LEU A 35 15.25 7.28 2.34
CA LEU A 35 16.56 6.94 1.81
C LEU A 35 17.26 5.93 2.73
N PRO A 36 18.18 5.13 2.19
CA PRO A 36 19.03 4.30 3.02
C PRO A 36 19.83 5.21 3.94
N TRP A 37 19.86 4.89 5.23
CA TRP A 37 20.51 5.73 6.25
C TRP A 37 21.97 6.06 5.88
N TRP A 38 22.68 5.13 5.25
CA TRP A 38 24.07 5.30 4.80
C TRP A 38 24.19 6.37 3.71
N LEU A 39 23.20 6.50 2.83
CA LEU A 39 23.22 7.49 1.75
C LEU A 39 23.02 8.88 2.34
N SER A 40 22.04 9.05 3.21
CA SER A 40 21.81 10.31 3.94
C SER A 40 23.03 10.71 4.78
N ALA A 41 23.66 9.73 5.43
CA ALA A 41 24.88 9.94 6.22
C ALA A 41 26.09 10.38 5.39
N VAL A 42 26.14 10.06 4.10
CA VAL A 42 27.20 10.54 3.18
C VAL A 42 26.83 11.89 2.56
N LEU A 43 25.57 12.07 2.14
CA LEU A 43 25.13 13.28 1.45
C LEU A 43 25.11 14.52 2.37
N ALA A 44 24.72 14.37 3.65
CA ALA A 44 24.64 15.51 4.56
C ALA A 44 26.01 16.14 4.84
N PRO A 45 27.09 15.38 5.15
CA PRO A 45 28.44 15.92 5.26
C PRO A 45 28.96 16.54 3.97
N VAL A 46 28.67 15.97 2.80
CA VAL A 46 29.08 16.55 1.51
C VAL A 46 28.47 17.94 1.31
N LEU A 47 27.18 18.09 1.60
CA LEU A 47 26.49 19.38 1.54
C LEU A 47 27.07 20.38 2.56
N ALA A 48 27.27 19.95 3.81
CA ALA A 48 27.81 20.78 4.87
C ALA A 48 29.25 21.24 4.59
N TRP A 49 30.10 20.32 4.13
CA TRP A 49 31.47 20.62 3.68
C TRP A 49 31.47 21.65 2.57
N ARG A 50 30.62 21.47 1.56
CA ARG A 50 30.56 22.38 0.42
C ARG A 50 30.07 23.78 0.84
N TRP A 51 29.08 23.84 1.72
CA TRP A 51 28.61 25.10 2.32
C TRP A 51 29.75 25.80 3.08
N TRP A 52 30.45 25.09 3.97
CA TRP A 52 31.58 25.62 4.73
C TRP A 52 32.74 26.09 3.83
N GLN A 53 33.14 25.27 2.85
CA GLN A 53 34.19 25.60 1.90
C GLN A 53 33.89 26.91 1.17
N ARG A 54 32.65 27.09 0.68
CA ARG A 54 32.24 28.31 -0.05
C ARG A 54 32.32 29.57 0.82
N HIS A 55 32.06 29.44 2.13
CA HIS A 55 32.16 30.55 3.07
C HIS A 55 33.60 30.91 3.43
N GLN A 56 34.52 29.94 3.44
CA GLN A 56 35.92 30.17 3.80
C GLN A 56 36.79 30.55 2.59
N HIS A 57 36.65 29.83 1.48
CA HIS A 57 37.48 29.99 0.28
C HIS A 57 36.65 29.83 -1.01
N PRO A 58 36.49 30.88 -1.83
CA PRO A 58 35.87 30.73 -3.14
C PRO A 58 36.77 29.91 -4.06
N GLY A 59 36.38 28.66 -4.31
CA GLY A 59 37.14 27.71 -5.13
C GLY A 59 36.25 26.68 -5.80
N ARG A 60 36.68 26.24 -6.99
CA ARG A 60 36.02 25.19 -7.77
C ARG A 60 36.46 23.83 -7.27
N VAL A 61 35.51 22.92 -7.07
CA VAL A 61 35.82 21.50 -6.86
C VAL A 61 36.37 20.94 -8.17
N PRO A 62 37.51 20.22 -8.16
CA PRO A 62 38.11 19.72 -9.39
C PRO A 62 37.28 18.58 -10.01
N VAL A 63 37.25 18.52 -11.35
CA VAL A 63 36.39 17.58 -12.12
C VAL A 63 36.72 16.12 -11.83
N TRP A 64 37.99 15.81 -11.56
CA TRP A 64 38.45 14.44 -11.26
C TRP A 64 37.86 13.87 -9.97
N LEU A 65 37.33 14.70 -9.06
CA LEU A 65 36.64 14.24 -7.86
C LEU A 65 35.13 14.03 -8.10
N LYS A 66 34.55 14.73 -9.08
CA LYS A 66 33.09 14.72 -9.33
C LYS A 66 32.64 13.51 -10.14
N LEU A 67 33.38 13.18 -11.20
CA LEU A 67 33.11 12.02 -12.05
C LEU A 67 33.08 10.70 -11.25
N PRO A 68 34.04 10.40 -10.36
CA PRO A 68 33.96 9.20 -9.54
C PRO A 68 32.83 9.26 -8.51
N LEU A 69 32.50 10.42 -7.93
CA LEU A 69 31.34 10.55 -7.02
C LEU A 69 30.02 10.25 -7.75
N LEU A 70 29.87 10.72 -8.99
CA LEU A 70 28.71 10.45 -9.82
C LEU A 70 28.57 8.95 -10.14
N GLY A 71 29.67 8.33 -10.56
CA GLY A 71 29.72 6.89 -10.82
C GLY A 71 29.44 6.06 -9.57
N ALA A 72 30.03 6.44 -8.43
CA ALA A 72 29.83 5.78 -7.15
C ALA A 72 28.39 5.91 -6.66
N LEU A 73 27.76 7.07 -6.80
CA LEU A 73 26.34 7.26 -6.45
C LEU A 73 25.43 6.34 -7.29
N ALA A 74 25.62 6.32 -8.61
CA ALA A 74 24.82 5.47 -9.50
C ALA A 74 25.04 3.98 -9.20
N LEU A 75 26.29 3.55 -9.01
CA LEU A 75 26.63 2.18 -8.66
C LEU A 75 26.02 1.78 -7.31
N ALA A 76 26.14 2.62 -6.28
CA ALA A 76 25.60 2.33 -4.95
C ALA A 76 24.07 2.16 -4.98
N ILE A 77 23.37 2.98 -5.79
CA ILE A 77 21.92 2.85 -5.98
C ILE A 77 21.57 1.56 -6.72
N ILE A 78 22.28 1.21 -7.80
CA ILE A 78 22.05 -0.04 -8.54
C ILE A 78 22.30 -1.26 -7.66
N VAL A 79 23.39 -1.27 -6.87
CA VAL A 79 23.73 -2.37 -5.98
C VAL A 79 22.69 -2.53 -4.86
N TYR A 80 22.17 -1.44 -4.31
CA TYR A 80 21.21 -1.49 -3.21
C TYR A 80 19.77 -1.79 -3.66
N TYR A 81 19.32 -1.18 -4.76
CA TYR A 81 17.92 -1.28 -5.24
C TYR A 81 17.73 -2.23 -6.43
N GLY A 82 18.80 -2.75 -7.03
CA GLY A 82 18.75 -3.60 -8.23
C GLY A 82 18.38 -2.88 -9.52
N SER A 83 18.01 -1.60 -9.47
CA SER A 83 17.63 -0.80 -10.63
C SER A 83 17.76 0.71 -10.35
N LEU A 84 17.79 1.53 -11.41
CA LEU A 84 17.68 2.99 -11.32
C LEU A 84 16.24 3.49 -11.48
N PHE A 85 15.33 2.61 -11.89
CA PHE A 85 13.95 2.95 -12.21
C PHE A 85 13.03 2.54 -11.07
N GLY A 86 12.12 3.43 -10.69
CA GLY A 86 11.20 3.21 -9.58
C GLY A 86 11.21 4.37 -8.61
N ARG A 87 10.16 4.45 -7.79
CA ARG A 87 9.94 5.57 -6.86
C ARG A 87 11.12 5.77 -5.89
N ALA A 88 11.55 4.70 -5.20
CA ALA A 88 12.64 4.77 -4.23
C ALA A 88 14.03 5.01 -4.89
N PRO A 89 14.51 4.20 -5.85
CA PRO A 89 15.82 4.41 -6.47
C PRO A 89 15.90 5.73 -7.27
N GLY A 90 14.82 6.12 -7.96
CA GLY A 90 14.75 7.37 -8.71
C GLY A 90 14.84 8.59 -7.80
N THR A 91 14.19 8.54 -6.63
CA THR A 91 14.28 9.61 -5.63
C THR A 91 15.67 9.68 -5.00
N ALA A 92 16.27 8.54 -4.65
CA ALA A 92 17.65 8.48 -4.15
C ALA A 92 18.65 9.06 -5.15
N LEU A 93 18.48 8.75 -6.43
CA LEU A 93 19.29 9.30 -7.51
C LEU A 93 19.08 10.82 -7.64
N ALA A 94 17.83 11.29 -7.67
CA ALA A 94 17.52 12.71 -7.80
C ALA A 94 18.08 13.55 -6.64
N VAL A 95 17.91 13.10 -5.39
CA VAL A 95 18.45 13.78 -4.20
C VAL A 95 19.98 13.75 -4.20
N GLY A 96 20.58 12.61 -4.52
CA GLY A 96 22.04 12.49 -4.62
C GLY A 96 22.63 13.40 -5.71
N LEU A 97 22.04 13.41 -6.90
CA LEU A 97 22.44 14.30 -8.00
C LEU A 97 22.28 15.77 -7.63
N LEU A 98 21.23 16.14 -6.90
CA LEU A 98 21.04 17.51 -6.43
C LEU A 98 22.14 17.94 -5.45
N VAL A 99 22.54 17.08 -4.52
CA VAL A 99 23.65 17.34 -3.60
C VAL A 99 24.98 17.46 -4.37
N LEU A 100 25.24 16.54 -5.32
CA LEU A 100 26.42 16.62 -6.18
C LEU A 100 26.42 17.89 -7.05
N LYS A 101 25.25 18.35 -7.49
CA LYS A 101 25.10 19.59 -8.27
C LYS A 101 25.58 20.82 -7.49
N MET A 102 25.52 20.81 -6.16
CA MET A 102 26.05 21.91 -5.33
C MET A 102 27.58 22.02 -5.39
N LEU A 103 28.29 20.94 -5.74
CA LEU A 103 29.74 20.95 -5.96
C LEU A 103 30.14 21.68 -7.25
N GLU A 104 29.18 21.92 -8.16
CA GLU A 104 29.41 22.55 -9.46
C GLU A 104 28.77 23.94 -9.60
N SER A 105 27.93 24.33 -8.64
CA SER A 105 27.15 25.56 -8.73
C SER A 105 28.00 26.78 -8.41
N GLU A 106 28.50 27.43 -9.46
CA GLU A 106 29.44 28.55 -9.37
C GLU A 106 28.84 29.86 -9.91
N ARG A 107 27.81 29.76 -10.76
CA ARG A 107 27.19 30.89 -11.46
C ARG A 107 25.74 31.05 -11.05
N GLN A 108 25.20 32.26 -11.25
CA GLN A 108 23.76 32.52 -11.01
C GLN A 108 22.85 31.60 -11.84
N ARG A 109 23.25 31.26 -13.08
CA ARG A 109 22.52 30.30 -13.92
C ARG A 109 22.42 28.93 -13.26
N ASP A 110 23.52 28.45 -12.68
CA ASP A 110 23.56 27.15 -12.02
C ASP A 110 22.66 27.14 -10.77
N ALA A 111 22.64 28.25 -10.03
CA ALA A 111 21.75 28.40 -8.87
C ALA A 111 20.27 28.39 -9.27
N ARG A 112 19.86 29.05 -10.36
CA ARG A 112 18.47 29.00 -10.85
C ARG A 112 18.04 27.57 -11.22
N VAL A 113 18.94 26.84 -11.90
CA VAL A 113 18.72 25.42 -12.24
C VAL A 113 18.66 24.57 -10.96
N GLY A 114 19.54 24.82 -10.00
CA GLY A 114 19.55 24.15 -8.70
C GLY A 114 18.26 24.36 -7.91
N VAL A 115 17.71 25.59 -7.91
CA VAL A 115 16.39 25.88 -7.32
C VAL A 115 15.30 25.06 -8.00
N GLY A 116 15.28 24.99 -9.34
CA GLY A 116 14.31 24.19 -10.08
C GLY A 116 14.35 22.70 -9.67
N PHE A 117 15.54 22.11 -9.62
CA PHE A 117 15.70 20.72 -9.18
C PHE A 117 15.37 20.51 -7.70
N ALA A 118 15.68 21.48 -6.84
CA ALA A 118 15.31 21.41 -5.42
C ALA A 118 13.80 21.49 -5.21
N CYS A 119 13.09 22.36 -5.94
CA CYS A 119 11.62 22.41 -5.91
C CYS A 119 10.99 21.11 -6.44
N PHE A 120 11.53 20.55 -7.52
CA PHE A 120 11.12 19.23 -8.00
C PHE A 120 11.32 18.16 -6.92
N ALA A 121 12.50 18.11 -6.30
CA ALA A 121 12.79 17.14 -5.25
C ALA A 121 11.91 17.35 -4.00
N LEU A 122 11.62 18.59 -3.59
CA LEU A 122 10.64 18.85 -2.51
C LEU A 122 9.28 18.23 -2.85
N MET A 123 8.85 18.32 -4.11
CA MET A 123 7.58 17.75 -4.55
C MET A 123 7.59 16.23 -4.60
N THR A 124 8.72 15.60 -4.91
CA THR A 124 8.80 14.12 -4.93
C THR A 124 8.59 13.50 -3.55
N ALA A 125 8.79 14.24 -2.46
CA ALA A 125 8.49 13.72 -1.12
C ALA A 125 7.00 13.38 -0.93
N LEU A 126 6.10 14.11 -1.59
CA LEU A 126 4.65 13.84 -1.53
C LEU A 126 4.24 12.53 -2.26
N LEU A 127 5.17 11.88 -2.96
CA LEU A 127 4.94 10.52 -3.50
C LEU A 127 5.06 9.43 -2.41
N PHE A 128 5.69 9.75 -1.27
CA PHE A 128 5.89 8.80 -0.17
C PHE A 128 4.88 9.02 0.96
N ASP A 129 4.65 10.28 1.33
CA ASP A 129 3.73 10.64 2.41
C ASP A 129 2.95 11.92 2.05
N GLN A 130 1.62 11.81 2.07
CA GLN A 130 0.68 12.91 1.80
C GLN A 130 0.11 13.52 3.09
N GLY A 131 0.71 13.21 4.24
CA GLY A 131 0.34 13.74 5.53
C GLY A 131 0.43 15.27 5.58
N MET A 132 -0.38 15.86 6.47
CA MET A 132 -0.44 17.32 6.66
C MET A 132 0.92 17.90 7.06
N VAL A 133 1.68 17.18 7.90
CA VAL A 133 3.00 17.60 8.38
C VAL A 133 4.01 17.65 7.23
N VAL A 134 4.10 16.59 6.42
CA VAL A 134 5.01 16.54 5.27
C VAL A 134 4.67 17.65 4.27
N THR A 135 3.38 17.83 3.99
CA THR A 135 2.89 18.92 3.11
C THR A 135 3.30 20.30 3.64
N ALA A 136 3.14 20.55 4.95
CA ALA A 136 3.58 21.81 5.56
C ALA A 136 5.09 22.01 5.45
N VAL A 137 5.90 20.96 5.68
CA VAL A 137 7.36 21.03 5.55
C VAL A 137 7.78 21.28 4.10
N VAL A 138 7.12 20.66 3.11
CA VAL A 138 7.35 20.93 1.68
C VAL A 138 7.10 22.40 1.35
N VAL A 139 5.95 22.94 1.78
CA VAL A 139 5.57 24.34 1.57
C VAL A 139 6.57 25.29 2.23
N LEU A 140 6.96 25.03 3.48
CA LEU A 140 7.98 25.82 4.18
C LEU A 140 9.36 25.69 3.54
N GLY A 141 9.68 24.53 2.95
CA GLY A 141 10.90 24.28 2.20
C GLY A 141 11.05 25.11 0.93
N LEU A 142 9.95 25.67 0.39
CA LEU A 142 9.99 26.61 -0.72
C LEU A 142 10.50 28.00 -0.31
N LEU A 143 10.41 28.38 0.97
CA LEU A 143 10.86 29.69 1.46
C LEU A 143 12.35 29.98 1.14
N PRO A 144 13.31 29.09 1.48
CA PRO A 144 14.71 29.32 1.12
C PRO A 144 14.95 29.28 -0.40
N ALA A 145 14.15 28.53 -1.16
CA ALA A 145 14.22 28.48 -2.62
C ALA A 145 13.82 29.83 -3.24
N LEU A 146 12.70 30.40 -2.79
CA LEU A 146 12.23 31.73 -3.19
C LEU A 146 13.20 32.82 -2.77
N ALA A 147 13.75 32.74 -1.54
CA ALA A 147 14.76 33.67 -1.07
C ALA A 147 16.06 33.57 -1.90
N THR A 148 16.43 32.38 -2.38
CA THR A 148 17.56 32.20 -3.31
C THR A 148 17.31 32.93 -4.61
N LEU A 149 16.14 32.74 -5.25
CA LEU A 149 15.79 33.44 -6.50
C LEU A 149 15.80 34.96 -6.31
N ARG A 150 15.27 35.42 -5.17
CA ARG A 150 15.30 36.82 -4.78
C ARG A 150 16.74 37.33 -4.68
N ALA A 151 17.63 36.62 -3.98
CA ALA A 151 19.02 37.03 -3.83
C ALA A 151 19.84 37.08 -5.14
N LEU A 152 19.33 36.51 -6.24
CA LEU A 152 19.96 36.56 -7.56
C LEU A 152 19.60 37.81 -8.36
N GLU A 153 18.62 38.62 -7.92
CA GLU A 153 18.18 39.81 -8.66
C GLU A 153 19.11 41.02 -8.39
N PRO A 154 19.54 41.78 -9.43
CA PRO A 154 20.59 42.80 -9.29
C PRO A 154 20.26 43.99 -8.38
N ALA A 155 18.97 44.25 -8.12
CA ALA A 155 18.50 45.49 -7.50
C ALA A 155 18.05 45.34 -6.03
N GLN A 156 18.30 44.20 -5.38
CA GLN A 156 17.74 43.95 -4.05
C GLN A 156 18.67 44.34 -2.89
N PRO A 157 18.15 45.08 -1.89
CA PRO A 157 18.93 45.46 -0.72
C PRO A 157 19.34 44.22 0.07
N ARG A 158 20.61 44.19 0.47
CA ARG A 158 21.14 43.12 1.33
C ARG A 158 20.46 43.20 2.71
N SER A 159 19.49 42.32 2.96
CA SER A 159 18.95 42.17 4.32
C SER A 159 20.01 41.54 5.23
N ARG A 160 20.04 41.93 6.51
CA ARG A 160 21.03 41.45 7.50
C ARG A 160 20.57 40.20 8.29
N GLY A 161 19.41 39.60 8.00
CA GLY A 161 18.94 38.43 8.74
C GLY A 161 18.08 37.47 7.93
N LEU A 162 18.22 36.17 8.21
CA LEU A 162 17.47 35.07 7.61
C LEU A 162 15.94 35.27 7.64
N PRO A 163 15.29 35.66 8.76
CA PRO A 163 13.83 35.81 8.77
C PRO A 163 13.33 36.91 7.81
N ARG A 164 14.08 38.01 7.67
CA ARG A 164 13.75 39.09 6.72
C ARG A 164 13.95 38.70 5.25
N GLU A 165 14.72 37.64 4.99
CA GLU A 165 14.88 37.09 3.64
C GLU A 165 13.72 36.15 3.26
N LEU A 166 13.21 35.39 4.22
CA LEU A 166 12.12 34.45 4.03
C LEU A 166 10.74 35.13 4.03
N LEU A 167 10.59 36.25 4.74
CA LEU A 167 9.30 36.94 4.94
C LEU A 167 8.59 37.31 3.62
N PRO A 168 9.27 37.83 2.57
CA PRO A 168 8.61 38.08 1.28
C PRO A 168 8.12 36.79 0.60
N GLY A 169 8.86 35.68 0.77
CA GLY A 169 8.44 34.36 0.29
C GLY A 169 7.15 33.90 0.97
N LEU A 170 6.99 34.19 2.27
CA LEU A 170 5.75 33.88 3.00
C LEU A 170 4.54 34.65 2.43
N GLY A 171 4.75 35.92 2.05
CA GLY A 171 3.73 36.71 1.37
C GLY A 171 3.32 36.11 0.03
N LEU A 172 4.29 35.67 -0.78
CA LEU A 172 4.06 34.96 -2.05
C LEU A 172 3.28 33.65 -1.85
N LEU A 173 3.62 32.86 -0.83
CA LEU A 173 2.87 31.64 -0.49
C LEU A 173 1.44 31.96 -0.06
N GLY A 174 1.23 33.03 0.71
CA GLY A 174 -0.09 33.50 1.10
C GLY A 174 -0.97 33.88 -0.10
N VAL A 175 -0.40 34.55 -1.10
CA VAL A 175 -1.09 34.90 -2.35
C VAL A 175 -1.31 33.66 -3.24
N ALA A 176 -0.42 32.67 -3.18
CA ALA A 176 -0.58 31.41 -3.92
C ALA A 176 -1.69 30.51 -3.35
N LEU A 177 -2.01 30.64 -2.05
CA LEU A 177 -3.04 29.84 -1.39
C LEU A 177 -4.44 29.92 -2.05
N PRO A 178 -5.03 31.11 -2.32
CA PRO A 178 -6.32 31.18 -2.99
C PRO A 178 -6.30 30.60 -4.41
N LEU A 179 -5.18 30.76 -5.13
CA LEU A 179 -5.01 30.14 -6.45
C LEU A 179 -4.95 28.60 -6.34
N ALA A 180 -4.25 28.07 -5.34
CA ALA A 180 -4.18 26.65 -5.07
C ALA A 180 -5.55 26.08 -4.66
N LEU A 181 -6.33 26.82 -3.86
CA LEU A 181 -7.70 26.44 -3.50
C LEU A 181 -8.62 26.44 -4.73
N LEU A 182 -8.49 27.43 -5.61
CA LEU A 182 -9.23 27.47 -6.86
C LEU A 182 -8.85 26.26 -7.75
N ALA A 183 -7.56 26.00 -7.93
CA ALA A 183 -7.10 24.80 -8.64
C ALA A 183 -7.62 23.51 -7.98
N PHE A 184 -7.63 23.42 -6.65
CA PHE A 184 -8.14 22.26 -5.93
C PHE A 184 -9.64 22.00 -6.15
N VAL A 185 -10.44 23.07 -6.29
CA VAL A 185 -11.88 22.96 -6.56
C VAL A 185 -12.16 22.62 -8.03
N PHE A 186 -11.43 23.23 -8.97
CA PHE A 186 -11.71 23.13 -10.40
C PHE A 186 -10.93 22.03 -11.13
N VAL A 187 -9.78 21.59 -10.60
CA VAL A 187 -8.96 20.53 -11.22
C VAL A 187 -9.50 19.16 -10.78
N PRO A 188 -9.97 18.31 -11.71
CA PRO A 188 -10.47 16.98 -11.38
C PRO A 188 -9.33 16.13 -10.80
N ARG A 189 -9.59 15.48 -9.66
CA ARG A 189 -8.63 14.56 -9.06
C ARG A 189 -8.60 13.28 -9.88
N LEU A 190 -7.49 13.06 -10.56
CA LEU A 190 -7.26 11.84 -11.33
C LEU A 190 -6.96 10.70 -10.34
N SER A 191 -7.77 9.65 -10.38
CA SER A 191 -7.63 8.46 -9.52
C SER A 191 -6.53 7.51 -9.99
N SER A 192 -6.00 7.71 -11.20
CA SER A 192 -4.87 6.96 -11.73
C SER A 192 -3.77 7.90 -12.23
N PRO A 193 -2.49 7.51 -12.11
CA PRO A 193 -1.39 8.22 -12.76
C PRO A 193 -1.65 8.24 -14.27
N LEU A 194 -1.61 9.42 -14.89
CA LEU A 194 -1.66 9.55 -16.36
C LEU A 194 -0.49 8.85 -17.06
N TRP A 195 0.57 8.56 -16.31
CA TRP A 195 1.79 7.89 -16.76
C TRP A 195 2.12 6.80 -15.73
N GLY A 196 1.93 5.55 -16.14
CA GLY A 196 2.07 4.38 -15.28
C GLY A 196 3.53 4.02 -15.02
N ALA A 197 3.93 4.00 -13.75
CA ALA A 197 4.94 3.07 -13.26
C ALA A 197 4.19 1.95 -12.52
N PRO A 198 4.49 0.66 -12.76
CA PRO A 198 3.85 -0.43 -12.03
C PRO A 198 4.12 -0.26 -10.53
N ASN A 199 3.05 -0.10 -9.74
CA ASN A 199 3.15 -0.16 -8.28
C ASN A 199 3.36 -1.62 -7.89
N ALA A 200 4.62 -2.08 -7.86
CA ALA A 200 4.98 -3.45 -7.45
C ALA A 200 4.74 -3.75 -5.95
N HIS A 201 4.21 -2.79 -5.18
CA HIS A 201 3.96 -2.91 -3.74
C HIS A 201 2.48 -2.79 -3.35
N GLU A 202 1.56 -2.93 -4.31
CA GLU A 202 0.12 -2.95 -4.01
C GLU A 202 -0.44 -4.37 -3.82
N GLU A 203 0.38 -5.29 -3.32
CA GLU A 203 -0.12 -6.41 -2.50
C GLU A 203 -0.61 -5.83 -1.16
N ARG A 204 -1.69 -5.05 -1.20
CA ARG A 204 -2.37 -4.55 -0.01
C ARG A 204 -2.96 -5.76 0.70
N THR A 205 -2.62 -5.94 1.96
CA THR A 205 -3.32 -6.83 2.90
C THR A 205 -4.83 -6.63 2.74
N GLY A 206 -5.52 -7.67 2.26
CA GLY A 206 -6.91 -7.58 1.84
C GLY A 206 -7.45 -8.94 1.44
N LEU A 207 -8.73 -8.98 1.07
CA LEU A 207 -9.37 -10.18 0.52
C LEU A 207 -8.62 -10.66 -0.73
N SER A 208 -8.26 -11.94 -0.74
CA SER A 208 -7.60 -12.61 -1.86
C SER A 208 -8.43 -13.82 -2.28
N ASP A 209 -8.38 -14.14 -3.58
CA ASP A 209 -8.98 -15.35 -4.15
C ASP A 209 -8.17 -16.62 -3.82
N ARG A 210 -7.00 -16.47 -3.19
CA ARG A 210 -6.14 -17.56 -2.69
C ARG A 210 -5.87 -17.38 -1.20
N MET A 211 -6.04 -18.45 -0.42
CA MET A 211 -5.71 -18.51 1.00
C MET A 211 -4.66 -19.59 1.27
N THR A 212 -3.59 -19.21 1.98
CA THR A 212 -2.65 -20.14 2.61
C THR A 212 -2.77 -20.04 4.13
N PRO A 213 -2.52 -21.12 4.89
CA PRO A 213 -2.54 -21.05 6.35
C PRO A 213 -1.61 -19.97 6.94
N ALA A 214 -0.46 -19.73 6.30
CA ALA A 214 0.51 -18.72 6.73
C ALA A 214 0.10 -17.28 6.34
N GLY A 215 -0.52 -17.06 5.18
CA GLY A 215 -0.81 -15.72 4.66
C GLY A 215 -1.91 -14.97 5.43
N PHE A 216 -2.79 -15.68 6.14
CA PHE A 216 -3.92 -15.07 6.84
C PHE A 216 -3.52 -14.35 8.14
N THR A 217 -2.37 -14.68 8.72
CA THR A 217 -1.88 -14.03 9.96
C THR A 217 -1.60 -12.54 9.75
N GLN A 218 -1.07 -12.17 8.57
CA GLN A 218 -0.82 -10.78 8.19
C GLN A 218 -2.10 -9.95 8.08
N LEU A 219 -3.21 -10.58 7.68
CA LEU A 219 -4.54 -9.93 7.62
C LEU A 219 -5.10 -9.66 9.03
N LEU A 220 -4.84 -10.55 9.99
CA LEU A 220 -5.32 -10.41 11.37
C LEU A 220 -4.63 -9.29 12.16
N THR A 221 -3.44 -8.86 11.72
CA THR A 221 -2.66 -7.78 12.37
C THR A 221 -2.95 -6.39 11.79
N ASP A 222 -3.83 -6.29 10.79
CA ASP A 222 -4.17 -5.04 10.12
C ASP A 222 -5.49 -4.46 10.66
N ASP A 223 -5.39 -3.35 11.40
CA ASP A 223 -6.54 -2.67 12.00
C ASP A 223 -7.25 -1.68 11.06
N ARG A 224 -6.91 -1.66 9.76
CA ARG A 224 -7.62 -0.81 8.80
C ARG A 224 -9.06 -1.27 8.63
N PRO A 225 -10.04 -0.34 8.60
CA PRO A 225 -11.43 -0.71 8.32
C PRO A 225 -11.53 -1.41 6.96
N ALA A 226 -12.11 -2.61 6.92
CA ALA A 226 -12.40 -3.30 5.66
C ALA A 226 -13.76 -2.85 5.11
N MET A 227 -14.77 -2.76 5.98
CA MET A 227 -16.11 -2.29 5.63
C MET A 227 -16.87 -1.80 6.85
N ARG A 228 -17.90 -0.99 6.63
CA ARG A 228 -18.90 -0.60 7.63
C ARG A 228 -20.26 -1.16 7.23
N VAL A 229 -21.00 -1.68 8.19
CA VAL A 229 -22.31 -2.29 7.95
C VAL A 229 -23.35 -1.61 8.83
N SER A 230 -24.45 -1.21 8.21
CA SER A 230 -25.65 -0.69 8.87
C SER A 230 -26.83 -1.59 8.55
N PHE A 231 -27.64 -1.89 9.55
CA PHE A 231 -28.85 -2.70 9.41
C PHE A 231 -30.06 -1.78 9.50
N ASP A 232 -31.13 -2.11 8.78
CA ASP A 232 -32.38 -1.32 8.82
C ASP A 232 -33.08 -1.42 10.20
N GLY A 233 -32.70 -2.40 11.02
CA GLY A 233 -33.15 -2.60 12.40
C GLY A 233 -31.98 -2.87 13.35
N PRO A 234 -32.24 -3.46 14.54
CA PRO A 234 -31.16 -3.83 15.45
C PRO A 234 -30.21 -4.83 14.76
N PRO A 235 -28.89 -4.70 14.97
CA PRO A 235 -27.94 -5.62 14.37
C PRO A 235 -28.18 -7.05 14.90
N PRO A 236 -28.13 -8.08 14.05
CA PRO A 236 -28.38 -9.46 14.47
C PRO A 236 -27.32 -9.91 15.49
N PRO A 237 -27.55 -10.98 16.27
CA PRO A 237 -26.54 -11.57 17.15
C PRO A 237 -25.19 -11.85 16.45
N PRO A 238 -24.04 -11.81 17.15
CA PRO A 238 -22.71 -11.94 16.53
C PRO A 238 -22.49 -13.22 15.70
N ASP A 239 -23.09 -14.34 16.10
CA ASP A 239 -23.08 -15.62 15.38
C ASP A 239 -23.75 -15.56 14.00
N LEU A 240 -24.68 -14.62 13.82
CA LEU A 240 -25.33 -14.34 12.55
C LEU A 240 -24.65 -13.23 11.74
N ARG A 241 -23.45 -12.77 12.13
CA ARG A 241 -22.67 -11.73 11.43
C ARG A 241 -21.52 -12.32 10.61
N TYR A 242 -21.76 -13.44 9.94
CA TYR A 242 -20.79 -14.01 9.01
C TYR A 242 -20.91 -13.34 7.64
N PHE A 243 -19.93 -12.49 7.32
CA PHE A 243 -19.84 -11.83 6.02
C PHE A 243 -18.98 -12.65 5.07
N ARG A 244 -19.63 -13.34 4.15
CA ARG A 244 -19.02 -14.21 3.17
C ARG A 244 -18.44 -13.37 2.03
N ALA A 245 -17.21 -13.70 1.64
CA ALA A 245 -16.57 -13.14 0.45
C ALA A 245 -16.32 -14.25 -0.58
N TYR A 246 -15.37 -15.14 -0.35
CA TYR A 246 -15.05 -16.24 -1.26
C TYR A 246 -15.46 -17.60 -0.70
N VAL A 247 -15.75 -18.53 -1.60
CA VAL A 247 -15.90 -19.96 -1.29
C VAL A 247 -14.83 -20.72 -2.06
N MET A 248 -13.77 -21.12 -1.35
CA MET A 248 -12.61 -21.74 -1.96
C MET A 248 -12.79 -23.25 -1.99
N ALA A 249 -13.07 -23.81 -3.17
CA ALA A 249 -13.35 -25.23 -3.34
C ALA A 249 -12.09 -26.06 -3.63
N TYR A 250 -11.06 -25.44 -4.21
CA TYR A 250 -9.89 -26.15 -4.72
C TYR A 250 -8.74 -26.07 -3.74
N TYR A 251 -8.26 -27.24 -3.30
CA TYR A 251 -7.09 -27.36 -2.44
C TYR A 251 -5.97 -28.06 -3.20
N ASP A 252 -4.83 -27.38 -3.35
CA ASP A 252 -3.66 -27.88 -4.09
C ASP A 252 -2.65 -28.64 -3.20
N GLY A 253 -2.96 -28.81 -1.91
CA GLY A 253 -2.06 -29.39 -0.91
C GLY A 253 -1.36 -28.32 -0.06
N THR A 254 -1.38 -27.07 -0.50
CA THR A 254 -0.75 -25.93 0.20
C THR A 254 -1.71 -24.76 0.42
N SER A 255 -2.62 -24.54 -0.52
CA SER A 255 -3.51 -23.38 -0.56
C SER A 255 -4.91 -23.76 -0.98
N TRP A 256 -5.86 -22.98 -0.50
CA TRP A 256 -7.24 -22.97 -0.96
C TRP A 256 -7.42 -21.86 -1.98
N GLN A 257 -8.12 -22.16 -3.08
CA GLN A 257 -8.31 -21.24 -4.19
C GLN A 257 -9.79 -21.12 -4.56
N TYR A 258 -10.19 -19.89 -4.85
CA TYR A 258 -11.45 -19.58 -5.50
C TYR A 258 -11.29 -19.77 -7.00
N HIS A 259 -12.15 -20.60 -7.59
CA HIS A 259 -12.24 -20.75 -9.03
C HIS A 259 -13.61 -20.27 -9.49
N ASP A 260 -13.60 -19.21 -10.31
CA ASP A 260 -14.81 -18.68 -10.92
C ASP A 260 -15.36 -19.71 -11.92
N VAL A 261 -16.50 -20.31 -11.58
CA VAL A 261 -17.31 -21.08 -12.51
C VAL A 261 -18.32 -20.13 -13.15
N ALA A 262 -17.84 -19.37 -14.13
CA ALA A 262 -18.67 -18.46 -14.89
C ALA A 262 -19.91 -19.18 -15.46
N ASN A 263 -21.05 -18.49 -15.48
CA ASN A 263 -22.31 -18.91 -16.10
C ASN A 263 -23.13 -20.00 -15.39
N GLN A 264 -22.90 -20.24 -14.10
CA GLN A 264 -23.81 -21.08 -13.31
C GLN A 264 -24.80 -20.23 -12.53
N HIS A 265 -26.09 -20.58 -12.61
CA HIS A 265 -27.14 -19.94 -11.81
C HIS A 265 -26.89 -20.15 -10.30
N PRO A 266 -27.24 -19.17 -9.45
CA PRO A 266 -27.28 -19.32 -8.00
C PRO A 266 -27.99 -20.61 -7.58
N ALA A 267 -27.48 -21.27 -6.53
CA ALA A 267 -28.17 -22.43 -5.98
C ALA A 267 -29.57 -22.03 -5.47
N THR A 268 -30.51 -22.97 -5.50
CA THR A 268 -31.87 -22.68 -5.02
C THR A 268 -31.83 -22.48 -3.51
N ILE A 269 -32.50 -21.44 -3.03
CA ILE A 269 -32.63 -21.13 -1.61
C ILE A 269 -34.10 -20.98 -1.24
N GLU A 270 -34.51 -21.68 -0.19
CA GLU A 270 -35.82 -21.55 0.43
C GLU A 270 -35.71 -20.61 1.64
N VAL A 271 -36.22 -19.39 1.50
CA VAL A 271 -36.03 -18.33 2.50
C VAL A 271 -37.18 -18.34 3.51
N ALA A 272 -36.87 -18.53 4.79
CA ALA A 272 -37.86 -18.42 5.87
C ALA A 272 -37.80 -17.05 6.57
N ARG A 273 -36.61 -16.45 6.70
CA ARG A 273 -36.42 -15.12 7.29
C ARG A 273 -35.27 -14.41 6.61
N SER A 274 -35.42 -13.12 6.33
CA SER A 274 -34.39 -12.27 5.75
C SER A 274 -34.08 -11.03 6.61
N ILE A 275 -32.95 -10.40 6.32
CA ILE A 275 -32.51 -9.14 6.90
C ILE A 275 -31.95 -8.24 5.80
N HIS A 276 -32.26 -6.94 5.90
CA HIS A 276 -31.77 -5.91 5.00
C HIS A 276 -30.66 -5.11 5.69
N TYR A 277 -29.64 -4.79 4.91
CA TYR A 277 -28.49 -4.05 5.38
C TYR A 277 -27.83 -3.26 4.25
N ARG A 278 -27.00 -2.31 4.64
CA ARG A 278 -26.15 -1.53 3.75
C ARG A 278 -24.70 -1.66 4.18
N ILE A 279 -23.84 -1.89 3.20
CA ILE A 279 -22.39 -1.98 3.36
C ILE A 279 -21.75 -0.76 2.72
N SER A 280 -20.73 -0.21 3.39
CA SER A 280 -19.76 0.72 2.83
C SER A 280 -18.41 0.00 2.83
N LEU A 281 -17.97 -0.44 1.65
CA LEU A 281 -16.75 -1.22 1.42
C LEU A 281 -15.60 -0.28 1.06
N GLU A 282 -14.45 -0.44 1.71
CA GLU A 282 -13.21 0.25 1.35
C GLU A 282 -12.58 -0.36 0.08
N PRO A 283 -11.71 0.36 -0.65
CA PRO A 283 -11.06 -0.17 -1.86
C PRO A 283 -10.34 -1.50 -1.61
N SER A 284 -10.81 -2.56 -2.26
CA SER A 284 -10.26 -3.91 -2.14
C SER A 284 -9.43 -4.32 -3.35
N HIS A 285 -9.57 -3.61 -4.48
CA HIS A 285 -9.03 -3.99 -5.80
C HIS A 285 -9.49 -5.37 -6.29
N GLN A 286 -10.49 -5.95 -5.61
CA GLN A 286 -11.12 -7.21 -5.98
C GLN A 286 -12.51 -6.96 -6.54
N ARG A 287 -13.04 -7.96 -7.24
CA ARG A 287 -14.43 -7.96 -7.71
C ARG A 287 -15.40 -8.48 -6.66
N VAL A 288 -14.94 -9.20 -5.65
CA VAL A 288 -15.83 -9.77 -4.62
C VAL A 288 -16.48 -8.68 -3.77
N LEU A 289 -17.78 -8.81 -3.52
CA LEU A 289 -18.54 -7.98 -2.61
C LEU A 289 -18.92 -8.83 -1.39
N PRO A 290 -18.33 -8.58 -0.21
CA PRO A 290 -18.70 -9.30 1.00
C PRO A 290 -20.18 -9.12 1.35
N THR A 291 -20.92 -10.19 1.56
CA THR A 291 -22.35 -10.13 1.92
C THR A 291 -22.61 -10.95 3.16
N LEU A 292 -23.67 -10.62 3.90
CA LEU A 292 -24.11 -11.49 4.99
C LEU A 292 -24.57 -12.82 4.40
N ASP A 293 -24.13 -13.96 4.94
CA ASP A 293 -24.52 -15.25 4.41
C ASP A 293 -25.96 -15.61 4.83
N VAL A 294 -26.86 -16.06 3.95
CA VAL A 294 -26.74 -16.22 2.48
C VAL A 294 -27.47 -15.09 1.75
N PRO A 295 -26.84 -14.37 0.79
CA PRO A 295 -27.51 -13.32 0.05
C PRO A 295 -28.63 -13.88 -0.83
N VAL A 296 -29.76 -13.16 -0.88
CA VAL A 296 -30.94 -13.51 -1.69
C VAL A 296 -31.13 -12.58 -2.90
N ASP A 297 -30.53 -11.39 -2.85
CA ASP A 297 -30.53 -10.42 -3.94
C ASP A 297 -29.10 -10.00 -4.31
N VAL A 298 -29.00 -9.18 -5.35
CA VAL A 298 -27.74 -8.71 -5.91
C VAL A 298 -27.80 -7.21 -6.09
N PRO A 299 -26.79 -6.45 -5.63
CA PRO A 299 -26.74 -5.01 -5.87
C PRO A 299 -26.52 -4.69 -7.35
N ALA A 300 -26.87 -3.47 -7.75
CA ALA A 300 -26.67 -3.02 -9.13
C ALA A 300 -25.18 -3.06 -9.54
N GLY A 301 -24.90 -3.52 -10.76
CA GLY A 301 -23.52 -3.67 -11.27
C GLY A 301 -22.75 -4.85 -10.66
N ALA A 302 -23.48 -5.83 -10.13
CA ALA A 302 -22.93 -7.08 -9.62
C ALA A 302 -23.76 -8.28 -10.08
N HIS A 303 -23.21 -9.47 -9.86
CA HIS A 303 -23.82 -10.73 -10.23
C HIS A 303 -23.49 -11.79 -9.16
N MET A 304 -24.45 -12.65 -8.88
CA MET A 304 -24.29 -13.75 -7.92
C MET A 304 -23.86 -15.03 -8.63
N ARG A 305 -22.94 -15.76 -8.02
CA ARG A 305 -22.45 -17.06 -8.47
C ARG A 305 -23.25 -18.20 -7.84
N ARG A 306 -23.07 -19.43 -8.33
CA ARG A 306 -23.75 -20.62 -7.81
C ARG A 306 -23.58 -20.81 -6.30
N ASP A 307 -22.38 -20.53 -5.80
CA ASP A 307 -21.98 -20.59 -4.39
C ASP A 307 -22.43 -19.38 -3.57
N HIS A 308 -23.34 -18.55 -4.12
CA HIS A 308 -23.84 -17.31 -3.52
C HIS A 308 -22.78 -16.24 -3.27
N VAL A 309 -21.59 -16.37 -3.88
CA VAL A 309 -20.61 -15.28 -3.90
C VAL A 309 -21.10 -14.17 -4.83
N VAL A 310 -21.16 -12.93 -4.30
CA VAL A 310 -21.52 -11.74 -5.07
C VAL A 310 -20.26 -11.11 -5.64
N MET A 311 -20.23 -10.92 -6.96
CA MET A 311 -19.10 -10.34 -7.67
C MET A 311 -19.57 -9.10 -8.44
N ALA A 312 -18.87 -7.98 -8.26
CA ALA A 312 -19.04 -6.78 -9.06
C ALA A 312 -18.56 -6.99 -10.51
N ASP A 313 -19.12 -6.22 -11.43
CA ASP A 313 -18.72 -6.22 -12.84
C ASP A 313 -17.27 -5.72 -13.03
N LYS A 314 -16.81 -4.82 -12.14
CA LYS A 314 -15.48 -4.24 -12.15
C LYS A 314 -14.84 -4.32 -10.75
N PRO A 315 -13.49 -4.33 -10.65
CA PRO A 315 -12.81 -4.26 -9.37
C PRO A 315 -13.21 -3.00 -8.57
N VAL A 316 -13.35 -3.16 -7.25
CA VAL A 316 -13.67 -2.07 -6.33
C VAL A 316 -12.41 -1.27 -6.00
N ASN A 317 -12.13 -0.26 -6.82
CA ASN A 317 -10.96 0.63 -6.66
C ASN A 317 -11.26 1.89 -5.82
N ASP A 318 -12.52 2.22 -5.64
CA ASP A 318 -13.00 3.37 -4.86
C ASP A 318 -13.98 2.87 -3.78
N PRO A 319 -14.19 3.62 -2.67
CA PRO A 319 -15.19 3.26 -1.67
C PRO A 319 -16.56 3.05 -2.32
N LEU A 320 -17.16 1.88 -2.07
CA LEU A 320 -18.42 1.47 -2.68
C LEU A 320 -19.47 1.24 -1.60
N SER A 321 -20.64 1.88 -1.75
CA SER A 321 -21.80 1.57 -0.92
C SER A 321 -22.85 0.79 -1.71
N TYR A 322 -23.33 -0.29 -1.11
CA TYR A 322 -24.38 -1.12 -1.67
C TYR A 322 -25.30 -1.64 -0.58
N SER A 323 -26.54 -1.92 -0.96
CA SER A 323 -27.52 -2.56 -0.08
C SER A 323 -27.65 -4.03 -0.48
N GLY A 324 -28.00 -4.87 0.48
CA GLY A 324 -28.21 -6.29 0.26
C GLY A 324 -29.24 -6.85 1.23
N THR A 325 -29.83 -7.96 0.81
CA THR A 325 -30.76 -8.75 1.59
C THR A 325 -30.19 -10.15 1.72
N SER A 326 -30.16 -10.67 2.95
CA SER A 326 -29.67 -12.02 3.22
C SER A 326 -30.65 -12.82 4.06
N ALA A 327 -30.71 -14.12 3.80
CA ALA A 327 -31.51 -15.04 4.57
C ALA A 327 -30.79 -15.42 5.88
N THR A 328 -31.47 -15.24 7.01
CA THR A 328 -30.99 -15.63 8.35
C THR A 328 -31.54 -16.99 8.79
N ARG A 329 -32.59 -17.47 8.13
CA ARG A 329 -33.11 -18.84 8.26
C ARG A 329 -33.53 -19.31 6.88
N TYR A 330 -32.92 -20.39 6.41
CA TYR A 330 -33.10 -20.89 5.05
C TYR A 330 -32.76 -22.38 4.94
N HIS A 331 -33.20 -23.00 3.84
CA HIS A 331 -32.61 -24.23 3.32
C HIS A 331 -31.90 -23.92 2.00
N LEU A 332 -30.61 -24.22 1.92
CA LEU A 332 -29.79 -23.97 0.74
C LEU A 332 -29.58 -25.28 0.00
N GLU A 333 -29.88 -25.27 -1.30
CA GLU A 333 -29.70 -26.39 -2.22
C GLU A 333 -30.22 -27.73 -1.65
N PRO A 334 -31.52 -27.84 -1.32
CA PRO A 334 -32.08 -29.06 -0.73
C PRO A 334 -31.95 -30.30 -1.63
N GLN A 335 -31.71 -30.10 -2.93
CA GLN A 335 -31.42 -31.16 -3.89
C GLN A 335 -30.04 -30.92 -4.51
N LEU A 336 -29.11 -31.85 -4.27
CA LEU A 336 -27.75 -31.77 -4.81
C LEU A 336 -27.69 -32.27 -6.26
N GLY A 337 -27.18 -31.43 -7.15
CA GLY A 337 -26.84 -31.78 -8.53
C GLY A 337 -25.44 -32.40 -8.67
N ALA A 338 -25.01 -32.63 -9.92
CA ALA A 338 -23.71 -33.23 -10.23
C ALA A 338 -22.49 -32.34 -9.86
N HIS A 339 -22.70 -31.04 -9.61
CA HIS A 339 -21.64 -30.10 -9.25
C HIS A 339 -20.99 -30.41 -7.89
N HIS A 340 -21.62 -31.23 -7.03
CA HIS A 340 -21.09 -31.52 -5.70
C HIS A 340 -19.69 -32.18 -5.73
N GLN A 341 -19.35 -32.87 -6.82
CA GLN A 341 -18.06 -33.55 -6.98
C GLN A 341 -16.86 -32.59 -6.83
N ARG A 342 -17.04 -31.31 -7.17
CA ARG A 342 -15.97 -30.31 -7.00
C ARG A 342 -15.57 -30.11 -5.53
N TRP A 343 -16.51 -30.33 -4.61
CA TRP A 343 -16.29 -30.19 -3.16
C TRP A 343 -15.62 -31.44 -2.56
N LEU A 344 -15.50 -32.52 -3.34
CA LEU A 344 -14.87 -33.78 -2.95
C LEU A 344 -13.44 -33.91 -3.49
N GLN A 345 -12.97 -32.95 -4.28
CA GLN A 345 -11.64 -32.99 -4.86
C GLN A 345 -10.59 -32.77 -3.78
N LEU A 346 -9.62 -33.69 -3.73
CA LEU A 346 -8.43 -33.60 -2.88
C LEU A 346 -7.20 -33.93 -3.73
N PRO A 347 -6.03 -33.34 -3.43
CA PRO A 347 -4.80 -33.59 -4.15
C PRO A 347 -4.18 -34.93 -3.74
N ASP A 348 -3.66 -35.67 -4.72
CA ASP A 348 -2.99 -36.95 -4.47
C ASP A 348 -1.63 -36.74 -3.76
N GLY A 349 -1.31 -37.62 -2.80
CA GLY A 349 0.00 -37.66 -2.16
C GLY A 349 0.25 -36.59 -1.08
N PHE A 350 -0.81 -35.99 -0.54
CA PHE A 350 -0.76 -35.05 0.58
C PHE A 350 -1.65 -35.50 1.74
N ASN A 351 -1.24 -35.15 2.96
CA ASN A 351 -2.00 -35.32 4.20
C ASN A 351 -2.54 -36.76 4.44
N PRO A 352 -1.70 -37.81 4.38
CA PRO A 352 -2.15 -39.19 4.51
C PRO A 352 -2.82 -39.50 5.85
N ARG A 353 -2.39 -38.88 6.97
CA ARG A 353 -3.02 -39.11 8.29
C ARG A 353 -4.42 -38.49 8.34
N THR A 354 -4.58 -37.29 7.77
CA THR A 354 -5.86 -36.59 7.69
C THR A 354 -6.86 -37.37 6.84
N LEU A 355 -6.40 -37.88 5.68
CA LEU A 355 -7.23 -38.73 4.82
C LEU A 355 -7.65 -40.02 5.54
N ALA A 356 -6.72 -40.69 6.22
CA ALA A 356 -7.01 -41.90 6.99
C ALA A 356 -8.03 -41.64 8.12
N LEU A 357 -7.94 -40.48 8.80
CA LEU A 357 -8.91 -40.07 9.81
C LEU A 357 -10.32 -39.90 9.22
N GLY A 358 -10.45 -39.20 8.09
CA GLY A 358 -11.73 -39.04 7.39
C GLY A 358 -12.33 -40.37 6.94
N GLN A 359 -11.50 -41.28 6.42
CA GLN A 359 -11.93 -42.64 6.04
C GLN A 359 -12.38 -43.46 7.25
N ALA A 360 -11.66 -43.37 8.38
CA ALA A 360 -12.03 -44.04 9.61
C ALA A 360 -13.39 -43.54 10.16
N TRP A 361 -13.66 -42.24 10.09
CA TRP A 361 -14.97 -41.70 10.44
C TRP A 361 -16.07 -42.19 9.51
N ARG A 362 -15.82 -42.23 8.19
CA ARG A 362 -16.79 -42.77 7.23
C ARG A 362 -17.10 -44.25 7.47
N GLN A 363 -16.09 -45.05 7.81
CA GLN A 363 -16.26 -46.47 8.17
C GLN A 363 -17.06 -46.63 9.47
N ARG A 364 -16.83 -45.76 10.46
CA ARG A 364 -17.47 -45.82 11.77
C ARG A 364 -18.93 -45.37 11.75
N TYR A 365 -19.22 -44.26 11.08
CA TYR A 365 -20.54 -43.60 11.10
C TYR A 365 -21.37 -43.87 9.85
N GLY A 366 -20.81 -44.52 8.82
CA GLY A 366 -21.54 -44.90 7.62
C GLY A 366 -22.08 -43.69 6.85
N SER A 367 -23.38 -43.68 6.56
CA SER A 367 -24.07 -42.60 5.84
C SER A 367 -24.54 -41.46 6.75
N ASP A 368 -24.24 -41.48 8.04
CA ASP A 368 -24.59 -40.39 8.95
C ASP A 368 -23.57 -39.25 8.86
N ASP A 369 -23.76 -38.36 7.88
CA ASP A 369 -22.88 -37.21 7.65
C ASP A 369 -22.87 -36.24 8.84
N ALA A 370 -23.99 -36.11 9.56
CA ALA A 370 -24.09 -35.25 10.74
C ALA A 370 -23.22 -35.78 11.90
N ALA A 371 -23.18 -37.09 12.10
CA ALA A 371 -22.29 -37.72 13.08
C ALA A 371 -20.80 -37.52 12.73
N ILE A 372 -20.43 -37.54 11.45
CA ILE A 372 -19.05 -37.27 11.00
C ILE A 372 -18.67 -35.81 11.28
N VAL A 373 -19.54 -34.85 10.96
CA VAL A 373 -19.31 -33.43 11.27
C VAL A 373 -19.19 -33.21 12.77
N GLN A 374 -20.06 -33.83 13.56
CA GLN A 374 -20.00 -33.73 15.02
C GLN A 374 -18.70 -34.31 15.58
N ALA A 375 -18.22 -35.44 15.03
CA ALA A 375 -16.94 -36.03 15.43
C ALA A 375 -15.75 -35.10 15.12
N ALA A 376 -15.78 -34.40 13.98
CA ALA A 376 -14.79 -33.39 13.64
C ALA A 376 -14.82 -32.19 14.59
N LEU A 377 -16.01 -31.69 14.93
CA LEU A 377 -16.16 -30.59 15.89
C LEU A 377 -15.68 -30.98 17.30
N SER A 378 -16.02 -32.19 17.75
CA SER A 378 -15.54 -32.73 19.02
C SER A 378 -14.02 -32.90 19.04
N LEU A 379 -13.39 -33.31 17.92
CA LEU A 379 -11.93 -33.34 17.82
C LEU A 379 -11.31 -31.98 18.12
N PHE A 380 -11.85 -30.88 17.57
CA PHE A 380 -11.31 -29.55 17.83
C PHE A 380 -11.59 -29.05 19.24
N HIS A 381 -12.76 -29.38 19.79
CA HIS A 381 -13.13 -29.02 21.15
C HIS A 381 -12.27 -29.73 22.20
N ASP A 382 -12.08 -31.04 22.06
CA ASP A 382 -11.44 -31.91 23.08
C ASP A 382 -9.95 -32.16 22.80
N GLY A 383 -9.48 -31.90 21.57
CA GLY A 383 -8.14 -32.29 21.10
C GLY A 383 -6.98 -31.40 21.57
N GLY A 384 -7.25 -30.41 22.43
CA GLY A 384 -6.21 -29.52 22.97
C GLY A 384 -5.71 -28.47 21.98
N PHE A 385 -6.54 -28.06 21.02
CA PHE A 385 -6.20 -27.04 20.03
C PHE A 385 -6.09 -25.65 20.67
N ARG A 386 -5.10 -24.86 20.24
CA ARG A 386 -4.82 -23.51 20.77
C ARG A 386 -4.90 -22.46 19.68
N TYR A 387 -5.61 -21.36 19.92
CA TYR A 387 -5.64 -20.24 18.99
C TYR A 387 -4.40 -19.34 19.15
N THR A 388 -3.71 -19.05 18.05
CA THR A 388 -2.52 -18.18 18.02
C THR A 388 -2.46 -17.35 16.73
N LEU A 389 -1.99 -16.11 16.85
CA LEU A 389 -1.75 -15.22 15.72
C LEU A 389 -0.40 -15.49 15.03
N ALA A 390 0.45 -16.32 15.63
CA ALA A 390 1.76 -16.69 15.12
C ALA A 390 1.97 -18.22 15.23
N PRO A 391 1.21 -19.03 14.47
CA PRO A 391 1.37 -20.48 14.47
C PRO A 391 2.73 -20.89 13.90
N ALA A 392 3.25 -22.03 14.35
CA ALA A 392 4.44 -22.63 13.76
C ALA A 392 4.25 -22.88 12.24
N PRO A 393 5.32 -22.72 11.42
CA PRO A 393 5.25 -23.00 10.00
C PRO A 393 4.94 -24.48 9.76
N LEU A 394 4.04 -24.75 8.82
CA LEU A 394 3.62 -26.10 8.44
C LEU A 394 4.47 -26.61 7.27
N GLY A 395 4.70 -27.92 7.23
CA GLY A 395 5.47 -28.58 6.18
C GLY A 395 4.62 -28.96 4.97
N ARG A 396 5.08 -29.97 4.23
CA ARG A 396 4.41 -30.48 3.02
C ARG A 396 3.00 -31.00 3.32
N ASN A 397 2.82 -31.72 4.42
CA ASN A 397 1.52 -32.27 4.85
C ASN A 397 0.88 -31.33 5.87
N ALA A 398 0.58 -30.11 5.44
CA ALA A 398 0.19 -29.05 6.35
C ALA A 398 -1.03 -29.38 7.24
N MET A 399 -2.00 -30.16 6.74
CA MET A 399 -3.15 -30.56 7.54
C MET A 399 -2.79 -31.65 8.56
N ASP A 400 -1.89 -32.56 8.20
CA ASP A 400 -1.40 -33.57 9.15
C ASP A 400 -0.60 -32.90 10.28
N ASP A 401 0.33 -32.02 9.92
CA ASP A 401 1.14 -31.27 10.87
C ASP A 401 0.25 -30.46 11.82
N PHE A 402 -0.79 -29.81 11.28
CA PHE A 402 -1.77 -29.08 12.08
C PHE A 402 -2.60 -29.97 13.02
N LEU A 403 -3.23 -31.03 12.49
CA LEU A 403 -4.18 -31.83 13.26
C LEU A 403 -3.52 -32.70 14.33
N PHE A 404 -2.32 -33.22 14.05
CA PHE A 404 -1.71 -34.24 14.88
C PHE A 404 -0.51 -33.73 15.67
N ASP A 405 0.24 -32.76 15.13
CA ASP A 405 1.52 -32.35 15.70
C ASP A 405 1.44 -31.00 16.42
N THR A 406 1.14 -29.90 15.71
CA THR A 406 1.17 -28.54 16.29
C THR A 406 -0.09 -28.21 17.08
N ARG A 407 -1.27 -28.53 16.54
CA ARG A 407 -2.60 -28.17 17.09
C ARG A 407 -2.76 -26.67 17.39
N GLU A 408 -2.03 -25.85 16.65
CA GLU A 408 -2.10 -24.39 16.73
C GLU A 408 -2.97 -23.84 15.58
N VAL A 409 -4.01 -23.11 15.96
CA VAL A 409 -5.07 -22.61 15.08
C VAL A 409 -4.84 -21.13 14.79
N SER A 410 -4.70 -20.77 13.52
CA SER A 410 -4.97 -19.41 13.02
C SER A 410 -6.41 -19.37 12.50
N ALA A 411 -7.01 -18.18 12.38
CA ALA A 411 -8.38 -18.03 11.86
C ALA A 411 -8.56 -18.53 10.40
N SER A 412 -7.47 -18.76 9.65
CA SER A 412 -7.50 -19.48 8.37
C SER A 412 -7.71 -20.98 8.49
N THR A 413 -7.42 -21.55 9.64
CA THR A 413 -7.41 -23.00 9.82
C THR A 413 -8.77 -23.45 10.32
N ILE A 414 -9.27 -22.92 11.45
CA ILE A 414 -10.61 -23.18 12.01
C ILE A 414 -11.03 -22.03 12.93
N ARG A 415 -12.31 -21.63 12.92
CA ARG A 415 -12.88 -20.80 14.00
C ARG A 415 -13.50 -21.72 15.05
N PRO A 416 -12.91 -21.88 16.25
CA PRO A 416 -13.65 -22.45 17.37
C PRO A 416 -14.68 -21.42 17.86
N HIS A 417 -15.93 -21.86 18.04
CA HIS A 417 -16.89 -21.13 18.86
C HIS A 417 -16.42 -21.18 20.31
N SER A 418 -15.90 -20.07 20.83
CA SER A 418 -15.78 -19.86 22.28
C SER A 418 -16.82 -18.84 22.72
N PRO A 419 -17.72 -19.20 23.66
CA PRO A 419 -18.51 -18.22 24.38
C PRO A 419 -17.66 -17.65 25.52
N CYS A 420 -17.32 -16.36 25.47
CA CYS A 420 -17.08 -15.47 26.61
C CYS A 420 -16.88 -14.04 26.08
#